data_AF-A0A957E8Q4-F1
#
_entry.id   AF-A0A957E8Q4-F1
#
_cell.length_a   1.000
_cell.length_b   1.000
_cell.length_c   1.000
_cell.angle_alpha   90.00
_cell.angle_beta   90.00
_cell.angle_gamma   90.00
#
_symmetry.space_group_name_H-M   'P 1'
#
loop_
_entity.id
_entity.type
_entity.pdbx_description
1 polymer ?
#
loop_
_entity_poly.entity_id
_entity_poly.type
_entity_poly.pdbx_seq_one_letter_code
_entity_poly.pdbx_strand_id
1 'polypeptide(L)'
;DPRCTLFVFDKQYSFLTLETMVTILDGPDAPELNLRLMRQMQNKPTGPLNWFGKELETAAFLQTMAEQQRLVYQFEISHAYGVA
;
A
#
# COMPACT_ATOMS: atom_id res chain seq x y z
N ASP A 1 2.97 11.54 15.18
CA ASP A 1 4.28 10.88 15.33
C ASP A 1 4.43 9.94 14.13
N PRO A 2 5.41 10.16 13.24
CA PRO A 2 5.61 9.35 12.02
C PRO A 2 6.41 8.06 12.28
N ARG A 3 6.90 7.80 13.50
CA ARG A 3 7.63 6.57 13.80
C ARG A 3 6.65 5.41 13.83
N CYS A 4 6.92 4.36 13.06
CA CYS A 4 6.15 3.12 13.12
C CYS A 4 6.99 1.89 12.82
N THR A 5 6.45 0.73 13.20
CA THR A 5 7.07 -0.57 12.97
C THR A 5 6.22 -1.36 11.98
N LEU A 6 6.85 -1.89 10.94
CA LEU A 6 6.23 -2.91 10.09
C LEU A 6 6.70 -4.29 10.56
N PHE A 7 5.76 -5.21 10.72
CA PHE A 7 6.05 -6.59 11.10
C PHE A 7 5.53 -7.53 10.01
N VAL A 8 6.44 -8.27 9.40
CA VAL A 8 6.15 -9.22 8.32
C VAL A 8 6.33 -10.64 8.85
N PHE A 9 5.25 -11.41 8.85
CA PHE A 9 5.27 -12.83 9.19
C PHE A 9 5.81 -13.65 8.02
N ASP A 10 6.68 -14.62 8.31
CA ASP A 10 7.02 -15.71 7.40
C ASP A 10 6.45 -17.03 7.96
N LYS A 11 6.93 -18.18 7.48
CA LYS A 11 6.52 -19.51 7.95
C LYS A 11 6.92 -19.73 9.40
N GLN A 12 6.05 -20.42 10.13
CA GLN A 12 6.26 -20.87 11.52
C GLN A 12 6.59 -19.69 12.46
N TYR A 13 7.85 -19.58 12.88
CA TYR A 13 8.35 -18.60 13.84
C TYR A 13 9.29 -17.56 13.21
N SER A 14 9.52 -17.62 11.90
CA SER A 14 10.35 -16.64 11.18
C SER A 14 9.58 -15.35 10.94
N PHE A 15 10.26 -14.21 11.08
CA PHE A 15 9.67 -12.88 10.93
C PHE A 15 10.72 -11.84 10.56
N LEU A 16 10.25 -10.74 9.98
CA LEU A 16 11.03 -9.53 9.73
C LEU A 16 10.33 -8.33 10.35
N THR A 17 11.05 -7.61 11.21
CA THR A 17 10.63 -6.33 11.78
C THR A 17 11.40 -5.20 11.12
N LEU A 18 10.69 -4.15 10.72
CA LEU A 18 11.25 -2.94 10.13
C LEU A 18 10.88 -1.74 11.00
N GLU A 19 11.88 -1.01 11.47
CA GLU A 19 11.70 0.32 12.04
C GLU A 19 11.65 1.33 10.90
N THR A 20 10.61 2.17 10.91
CA THR A 20 10.32 3.06 9.79
C THR A 20 9.88 4.44 10.23
N MET A 21 10.10 5.40 9.33
CA MET A 21 9.41 6.68 9.33
C MET A 21 8.34 6.63 8.23
N VAL A 22 7.10 6.94 8.58
CA VAL A 22 5.99 6.97 7.61
C VAL A 22 5.64 8.39 7.18
N THR A 23 5.50 8.55 5.88
CA THR A 23 4.81 9.69 5.26
C THR A 23 3.45 9.21 4.78
N ILE A 24 2.40 9.90 5.19
CA ILE A 24 1.05 9.67 4.67
C ILE A 24 0.90 10.55 3.43
N LEU A 25 0.62 9.94 2.29
CA LEU A 25 0.31 10.63 1.04
C LEU A 25 -1.21 10.75 0.93
N ASP A 26 -1.72 11.89 1.38
CA ASP A 26 -3.14 12.24 1.51
C ASP A 26 -3.54 13.46 0.65
N GLY A 27 -2.67 13.86 -0.27
CA GLY A 27 -2.89 14.94 -1.22
C GLY A 27 -3.98 14.63 -2.26
N PRO A 28 -4.31 15.62 -3.12
CA PRO A 28 -5.31 15.44 -4.18
C PRO A 28 -4.93 14.35 -5.20
N ASP A 29 -3.67 13.94 -5.23
CA ASP A 29 -3.11 12.87 -6.08
C ASP A 29 -3.15 11.47 -5.42
N ALA A 30 -3.70 11.35 -4.21
CA ALA A 30 -3.82 10.06 -3.52
C ALA A 30 -4.57 8.98 -4.34
N PRO A 31 -5.63 9.27 -5.12
CA PRO A 31 -6.25 8.30 -6.02
C PRO A 31 -5.28 7.73 -7.07
N GLU A 32 -4.47 8.58 -7.70
CA GLU A 32 -3.48 8.20 -8.70
C GLU A 32 -2.33 7.38 -8.08
N LEU A 33 -1.91 7.74 -6.87
CA LEU A 33 -0.92 6.99 -6.10
C LEU A 33 -1.44 5.59 -5.74
N ASN A 34 -2.70 5.48 -5.31
CA ASN A 34 -3.35 4.19 -5.06
C ASN A 34 -3.45 3.36 -6.34
N LEU A 35 -3.80 3.98 -7.48
CA LEU A 35 -3.83 3.30 -8.77
C LEU A 35 -2.46 2.71 -9.07
N ARG A 36 -1.39 3.52 -9.01
CA ARG A 36 -0.01 3.04 -9.24
C ARG A 36 0.37 1.88 -8.33
N LEU A 37 0.06 1.99 -7.03
CA LEU A 37 0.33 0.94 -6.05
C LEU A 37 -0.40 -0.35 -6.38
N MET A 38 -1.71 -0.30 -6.66
CA MET A 38 -2.50 -1.49 -6.98
C MET A 38 -2.08 -2.15 -8.29
N ARG A 39 -1.69 -1.36 -9.30
CA ARG A 39 -1.11 -1.88 -10.56
C ARG A 39 0.12 -2.73 -10.31
N GLN A 40 1.01 -2.25 -9.43
CA GLN A 40 2.21 -2.98 -9.04
C GLN A 40 1.87 -4.22 -8.20
N MET A 41 1.03 -4.08 -7.17
CA MET A 41 0.65 -5.19 -6.28
C MET A 41 -0.06 -6.33 -7.01
N GLN A 42 -0.88 -6.02 -8.02
CA GLN A 42 -1.64 -7.01 -8.79
C GLN A 42 -0.93 -7.43 -10.09
N ASN A 43 0.29 -6.94 -10.34
CA ASN A 43 1.06 -7.17 -11.58
C ASN A 43 0.22 -6.95 -12.86
N LYS A 44 -0.58 -5.87 -12.88
CA LYS A 44 -1.59 -5.63 -13.92
C LYS A 44 -1.48 -4.21 -14.44
N PRO A 45 -0.61 -3.90 -15.44
CA PRO A 45 -0.32 -2.53 -15.86
C PRO A 45 -1.53 -1.81 -16.49
N THR A 46 -2.49 -2.54 -17.05
CA THR A 46 -3.71 -2.00 -17.69
C THR A 46 -4.93 -2.89 -17.41
N GLY A 47 -6.14 -2.44 -17.77
CA GLY A 47 -7.40 -3.17 -17.56
C GLY A 47 -7.95 -3.05 -16.12
N PRO A 48 -9.00 -3.77 -15.75
CA PRO A 48 -9.65 -3.56 -14.44
C PRO A 48 -8.76 -4.00 -13.26
N LEU A 49 -8.92 -3.39 -12.10
CA LEU A 49 -8.25 -3.79 -10.85
C LEU A 49 -9.22 -4.48 -9.91
N ASN A 50 -8.76 -5.50 -9.19
CA ASN A 50 -9.53 -6.09 -8.11
C ASN A 50 -9.54 -5.13 -6.91
N TRP A 51 -10.73 -4.85 -6.39
CA TRP A 51 -10.94 -4.07 -5.19
C TRP A 51 -12.03 -4.75 -4.34
N PHE A 52 -11.62 -5.35 -3.23
CA PHE A 52 -12.49 -6.13 -2.34
C PHE A 52 -13.38 -7.15 -3.10
N GLY A 53 -12.80 -7.91 -4.02
CA GLY A 53 -13.51 -8.94 -4.78
C GLY A 53 -14.32 -8.43 -5.97
N LYS A 54 -14.36 -7.11 -6.21
CA LYS A 54 -14.97 -6.51 -7.41
C LYS A 54 -13.89 -6.10 -8.40
N GLU A 55 -14.16 -6.22 -9.70
CA GLU A 55 -13.31 -5.64 -10.73
C GLU A 55 -13.78 -4.23 -11.07
N LEU A 56 -12.88 -3.26 -10.96
CA LEU A 56 -13.13 -1.85 -11.27
C LEU A 56 -12.26 -1.41 -12.44
N GLU A 57 -12.86 -0.83 -13.46
CA GLU A 57 -12.12 -0.10 -14.49
C GLU A 57 -11.43 1.13 -13.91
N THR A 58 -10.38 1.61 -14.57
CA THR A 58 -9.50 2.68 -14.04
C THR A 58 -10.27 3.90 -13.53
N ALA A 59 -11.25 4.41 -14.29
CA ALA A 59 -12.03 5.58 -13.89
C ALA A 59 -12.87 5.33 -12.62
N ALA A 60 -13.54 4.17 -12.55
CA ALA A 60 -14.32 3.77 -11.38
C ALA A 60 -13.42 3.51 -10.17
N PHE A 61 -12.22 2.97 -10.39
CA PHE A 61 -11.22 2.76 -9.33
C PHE A 61 -10.77 4.11 -8.74
N LEU A 62 -10.40 5.08 -9.58
CA LEU A 62 -9.99 6.43 -9.13
C LEU A 62 -11.11 7.12 -8.33
N GLN A 63 -12.34 7.08 -8.84
CA GLN A 63 -13.50 7.61 -8.13
C GLN A 63 -13.69 6.92 -6.76
N THR A 64 -13.56 5.60 -6.72
CA THR A 64 -13.67 4.83 -5.47
C THR A 64 -12.59 5.22 -4.46
N MET A 65 -11.34 5.48 -4.90
CA MET A 65 -10.27 5.93 -3.99
C MET A 65 -10.59 7.29 -3.38
N ALA A 66 -11.12 8.22 -4.18
CA ALA A 66 -11.50 9.56 -3.73
C ALA A 66 -12.68 9.51 -2.76
N GLU A 67 -13.75 8.80 -3.10
CA GLU A 67 -14.95 8.65 -2.25
C GLU A 67 -14.63 7.98 -0.91
N GLN A 68 -13.74 7.00 -0.91
CA GLN A 68 -13.32 6.30 0.30
C GLN A 68 -12.20 7.01 1.07
N GLN A 69 -11.73 8.16 0.60
CA GLN A 69 -10.59 8.90 1.15
C GLN A 69 -9.38 8.00 1.41
N ARG A 70 -9.02 7.16 0.42
CA ARG A 70 -7.92 6.22 0.56
C ARG A 70 -6.58 6.95 0.62
N LEU A 71 -5.73 6.50 1.53
CA LEU A 71 -4.40 7.03 1.76
C LEU A 71 -3.35 6.05 1.23
N VAL A 72 -2.18 6.56 0.87
CA VAL A 72 -0.99 5.73 0.65
C VAL A 72 0.02 6.02 1.75
N TYR A 73 0.52 4.96 2.38
CA TYR A 73 1.62 5.07 3.35
C TYR A 73 2.94 4.78 2.64
N GLN A 74 3.86 5.73 2.70
CA GLN A 74 5.23 5.57 2.23
C GLN A 74 6.15 5.38 3.44
N PHE A 75 6.86 4.26 3.49
CA PHE A 75 7.74 3.92 4.60
C PHE A 75 9.21 4.07 4.18
N GLU A 76 9.95 4.84 4.96
CA GLU A 76 11.41 4.86 4.90
C GLU A 76 11.95 3.95 6.00
N ILE A 77 12.72 2.92 5.62
CA ILE A 77 13.24 1.91 6.55
C ILE A 77 14.56 2.40 7.12
N SER A 78 14.64 2.54 8.45
CA SER A 78 15.86 2.92 9.16
C SER A 78 16.60 1.71 9.73
N HIS A 79 15.87 0.67 10.13
CA HIS A 79 16.45 -0.54 10.70
C HIS A 79 15.60 -1.76 10.37
N ALA A 80 16.25 -2.92 10.22
CA ALA A 80 15.60 -4.19 9.93
C ALA A 80 16.24 -5.30 10.77
N TYR A 81 15.41 -6.09 11.46
CA TYR A 81 15.86 -7.21 12.29
C TYR A 81 14.79 -8.30 12.33
N GLY A 82 15.20 -9.52 12.64
CA GLY A 82 14.27 -10.64 12.68
C GLY A 82 14.98 -11.98 12.77
N VAL A 83 14.20 -13.05 12.69
CA VAL A 83 14.68 -14.41 12.61
C VAL A 83 14.30 -14.94 11.24
N ALA A 84 15.30 -15.19 10.39
CA ALA A 84 15.14 -15.81 9.09
C ALA A 84 15.20 -17.33 9.25
#